data_AF-A0A7X0DVH8-F1
#
_entry.id   AF-A0A7X0DVH8-F1
#
_cell.length_a   1.000
_cell.length_b   1.000
_cell.length_c   1.000
_cell.angle_alpha   90.00
_cell.angle_beta   90.00
_cell.angle_gamma   90.00
#
_symmetry.space_group_name_H-M   'P 1'
#
loop_
_entity.id
_entity.type
_entity.pdbx_description
1 polymer ?
#
loop_
_entity_poly.entity_id
_entity_poly.type
_entity_poly.pdbx_seq_one_letter_code
_entity_poly.pdbx_strand_id
1 'polypeptide(L)'
;MAFNPETGALWTVVNERDELGPNLVPDYLTSVNEGGFYGWPWSYYGNHVDARVHPPRPDMVERAIPPDYALSSHVAALGLTFSMHSSLPAAYANGAFIGEHGSWNRDSFNGYKVVYVPFENGKPSGKAQDVVTGFLQGIRRKDGRSASGSTGREPCSLPMTPAIPLARGAVRRKDLAAANRHGPGSC
;
A
#
# COMPACT_ATOMS: atom_id res chain seq x y z
N MET A 1 3.38 -17.60 1.93
CA MET A 1 4.49 -17.59 0.96
C MET A 1 3.94 -17.75 -0.45
N ALA A 2 4.61 -17.19 -1.46
CA ALA A 2 4.26 -17.36 -2.88
C ALA A 2 5.52 -17.21 -3.75
N PHE A 3 5.57 -17.92 -4.88
CA PHE A 3 6.62 -17.70 -5.89
C PHE A 3 6.25 -16.50 -6.77
N ASN A 4 7.21 -15.61 -6.99
CA ASN A 4 7.07 -14.52 -7.95
C ASN A 4 7.05 -15.13 -9.36
N PRO A 5 5.99 -14.92 -10.15
CA PRO A 5 5.83 -15.53 -11.47
C PRO A 5 6.79 -14.98 -12.53
N GLU A 6 7.33 -13.77 -12.36
CA GLU A 6 8.30 -13.15 -13.26
C GLU A 6 9.71 -13.72 -13.05
N THR A 7 10.13 -13.84 -11.78
CA THR A 7 11.53 -14.15 -11.43
C THR A 7 11.73 -15.57 -10.91
N GLY A 8 10.66 -16.27 -10.54
CA GLY A 8 10.72 -17.57 -9.86
C GLY A 8 11.19 -17.50 -8.40
N ALA A 9 11.50 -16.31 -7.87
CA ALA A 9 11.95 -16.15 -6.49
C ALA A 9 10.82 -16.48 -5.51
N LEU A 10 11.12 -17.13 -4.39
CA LEU A 10 10.17 -17.33 -3.30
C LEU A 10 10.04 -16.03 -2.49
N TRP A 11 8.81 -15.63 -2.18
CA TRP A 11 8.52 -14.47 -1.34
C TRP A 11 7.69 -14.87 -0.11
N THR A 12 7.94 -14.16 0.98
CA THR A 12 7.22 -14.34 2.24
C THR A 12 6.86 -13.00 2.88
N VAL A 13 5.80 -13.03 3.70
CA VAL A 13 5.50 -11.98 4.67
C VAL A 13 5.83 -12.48 6.07
N VAL A 14 6.25 -11.59 6.95
CA VAL A 14 6.68 -11.92 8.32
C VAL A 14 6.09 -10.95 9.31
N ASN A 15 5.62 -11.49 10.44
CA ASN A 15 5.25 -10.69 11.61
C ASN A 15 6.49 -10.45 12.45
N GLU A 16 6.76 -9.19 12.74
CA GLU A 16 7.94 -8.82 13.51
C GLU A 16 7.68 -8.91 15.03
N ARG A 17 8.66 -8.50 15.84
CA ARG A 17 8.63 -8.54 17.29
C ARG A 17 7.48 -7.72 17.84
N ASP A 18 6.86 -8.30 18.84
CA ASP A 18 6.04 -7.58 19.78
C ASP A 18 6.90 -6.77 20.79
N GLU A 19 6.23 -5.91 21.55
CA GLU A 19 6.76 -5.20 22.73
C GLU A 19 7.90 -4.19 22.45
N LEU A 20 8.13 -3.82 21.19
CA LEU A 20 9.02 -2.71 20.80
C LEU A 20 8.28 -1.37 20.62
N GLY A 21 7.04 -1.32 21.13
CA GLY A 21 6.15 -0.18 21.03
C GLY A 21 5.15 -0.30 19.86
N PRO A 22 4.23 0.66 19.71
CA PRO A 22 3.12 0.54 18.77
C PRO A 22 3.53 0.78 17.30
N ASN A 23 4.64 1.49 17.06
CA ASN A 23 5.05 1.88 15.70
C ASN A 23 6.33 1.19 15.24
N LEU A 24 6.93 0.38 16.09
CA LEU A 24 8.12 -0.41 15.83
C LEU A 24 7.83 -1.86 16.29
N VAL A 25 8.14 -2.89 15.52
CA VAL A 25 8.87 -2.93 14.24
C VAL A 25 7.89 -3.17 13.08
N PRO A 26 8.17 -2.69 11.84
CA PRO A 26 7.37 -3.07 10.68
C PRO A 26 7.34 -4.58 10.48
N ASP A 27 6.15 -5.12 10.24
CA ASP A 27 6.02 -6.37 9.48
C ASP A 27 6.64 -6.14 8.10
N TYR A 28 7.03 -7.21 7.42
CA TYR A 28 7.75 -7.04 6.15
C TYR A 28 7.41 -8.09 5.11
N LEU A 29 7.65 -7.72 3.85
CA LEU A 29 7.63 -8.57 2.67
C LEU A 29 9.07 -8.70 2.16
N THR A 30 9.52 -9.91 1.90
CA THR A 30 10.89 -10.14 1.41
C THR A 30 10.99 -11.40 0.56
N SER A 31 11.95 -11.38 -0.37
CA SER A 31 12.44 -12.53 -1.09
C SER A 31 13.23 -13.46 -0.16
N VAL A 32 13.05 -14.77 -0.32
CA VAL A 32 13.71 -15.80 0.48
C VAL A 32 14.95 -16.29 -0.27
N ASN A 33 16.11 -16.09 0.36
CA ASN A 33 17.39 -16.55 -0.14
C ASN A 33 17.76 -17.88 0.52
N GLU A 34 18.25 -18.84 -0.27
CA GLU A 34 18.78 -20.08 0.26
C GLU A 34 19.95 -19.79 1.23
N GLY A 35 19.89 -20.35 2.44
CA GLY A 35 20.86 -20.06 3.50
C GLY A 35 20.79 -18.64 4.08
N GLY A 36 19.80 -17.83 3.68
CA GLY A 36 19.63 -16.45 4.14
C GLY A 36 19.32 -16.35 5.63
N PHE A 37 19.92 -15.35 6.30
CA PHE A 37 19.69 -15.06 7.70
C PHE A 37 19.06 -13.67 7.85
N TYR A 38 17.83 -13.57 8.38
CA TYR A 38 17.05 -12.32 8.42
C TYR A 38 16.97 -11.69 9.82
N GLY A 39 17.97 -11.98 10.67
CA GLY A 39 18.19 -11.28 11.94
C GLY A 39 17.66 -11.99 13.19
N TRP A 40 16.56 -12.74 13.12
CA TRP A 40 16.01 -13.40 14.30
C TRP A 40 16.98 -14.42 14.94
N PRO A 41 17.15 -14.46 16.28
CA PRO A 41 16.51 -13.60 17.27
C PRO A 41 17.25 -12.28 17.54
N TRP A 42 18.54 -12.18 17.19
CA TRP A 42 19.44 -11.11 17.66
C TRP A 42 19.22 -9.72 17.07
N SER A 43 18.57 -9.63 15.90
CA SER A 43 18.18 -8.35 15.31
C SER A 43 16.77 -8.40 14.72
N TYR A 44 16.24 -7.20 14.51
CA TYR A 44 14.98 -6.96 13.83
C TYR A 44 15.21 -6.06 12.61
N TYR A 45 14.40 -6.28 11.57
CA TYR A 45 14.39 -5.48 10.34
C TYR A 45 15.81 -5.15 9.81
N GLY A 46 16.62 -6.19 9.56
CA GLY A 46 18.03 -6.06 9.21
C GLY A 46 18.94 -6.13 10.43
N ASN A 47 19.85 -5.16 10.58
CA ASN A 47 20.92 -5.17 11.57
C ASN A 47 20.60 -4.37 12.85
N HIS A 48 19.32 -4.07 13.13
CA HIS A 48 18.94 -3.40 14.37
C HIS A 48 18.98 -4.39 15.54
N VAL A 49 19.90 -4.19 16.48
CA VAL A 49 20.10 -5.09 17.62
C VAL A 49 18.84 -5.18 18.49
N ASP A 50 18.40 -6.41 18.80
CA ASP A 50 17.41 -6.67 19.84
C ASP A 50 18.12 -6.87 21.19
N ALA A 51 18.20 -5.80 21.99
CA ALA A 51 18.88 -5.79 23.28
C ALA A 51 18.23 -6.70 24.35
N ARG A 52 17.05 -7.28 24.07
CA ARG A 52 16.37 -8.21 24.98
C ARG A 52 16.97 -9.61 24.91
N VAL A 53 17.63 -9.97 23.80
CA VAL A 53 18.12 -11.32 23.53
C VAL A 53 19.50 -11.55 24.13
N HIS A 54 19.65 -12.65 24.88
CA HIS A 54 20.88 -13.03 25.56
C HIS A 54 21.26 -14.50 25.27
N PRO A 55 22.55 -14.80 25.04
CA PRO A 55 23.68 -13.86 24.96
C PRO A 55 23.68 -13.03 23.65
N PRO A 56 24.30 -11.84 23.65
CA PRO A 56 24.41 -11.03 22.44
C PRO A 56 25.29 -11.71 21.38
N ARG A 57 24.94 -11.53 20.10
CA ARG A 57 25.69 -12.06 18.94
C ARG A 57 25.86 -10.98 17.87
N PRO A 58 26.79 -10.03 18.06
CA PRO A 58 27.01 -8.95 17.10
C PRO A 58 27.40 -9.47 15.70
N ASP A 59 28.09 -10.61 15.64
CA ASP A 59 28.44 -11.31 14.41
C ASP A 59 27.21 -11.78 13.61
N MET A 60 26.15 -12.19 14.31
CA MET A 60 24.90 -12.59 13.66
C MET A 60 24.09 -11.38 13.20
N VAL A 61 24.10 -10.29 13.98
CA VAL A 61 23.43 -9.03 13.64
C VAL A 61 24.03 -8.42 12.36
N GLU A 62 25.36 -8.43 12.23
CA GLU A 62 26.05 -7.92 11.03
C GLU A 62 25.72 -8.74 9.78
N ARG A 63 25.49 -10.05 9.94
CA ARG A 63 25.13 -10.97 8.85
C ARG A 63 23.66 -10.87 8.43
N ALA A 64 22.83 -10.13 9.15
CA ALA A 64 21.40 -10.09 8.90
C ALA A 64 21.08 -9.41 7.55
N ILE A 65 20.33 -10.12 6.71
CA ILE A 65 19.81 -9.60 5.44
C ILE A 65 18.64 -8.66 5.77
N PRO A 66 18.68 -7.39 5.35
CA PRO A 66 17.55 -6.50 5.51
C PRO A 66 16.39 -6.94 4.62
N PRO A 67 15.14 -6.94 5.13
CA PRO A 67 13.98 -7.24 4.32
C PRO A 67 13.80 -6.27 3.14
N ASP A 68 13.22 -6.74 2.04
CA ASP A 68 13.04 -5.95 0.82
C ASP A 68 12.02 -4.82 0.95
N TYR A 69 11.01 -4.96 1.82
CA TYR A 69 9.90 -4.02 1.91
C TYR A 69 9.27 -3.98 3.30
N ALA A 70 9.15 -2.78 3.88
CA ALA A 70 8.38 -2.55 5.10
C ALA A 70 6.88 -2.49 4.81
N LEU A 71 6.12 -3.30 5.52
CA LEU A 71 4.69 -3.08 5.75
C LEU A 71 4.52 -2.18 6.98
N SER A 72 3.28 -1.89 7.34
CA SER A 72 2.99 -1.15 8.57
C SER A 72 3.22 -2.03 9.80
N SER A 73 3.57 -1.44 10.94
CA SER A 73 3.89 -2.18 12.16
C SER A 73 2.66 -2.85 12.77
N HIS A 74 2.81 -4.11 13.18
CA HIS A 74 1.79 -4.91 13.85
C HIS A 74 0.53 -5.16 13.01
N VAL A 75 0.66 -5.25 11.68
CA VAL A 75 -0.49 -5.58 10.80
C VAL A 75 -0.79 -7.08 10.75
N ALA A 76 0.07 -7.91 11.32
CA ALA A 76 -0.07 -9.37 11.32
C ALA A 76 -0.30 -9.89 9.89
N ALA A 77 0.64 -9.60 8.97
CA ALA A 77 0.59 -10.12 7.61
C ALA A 77 0.65 -11.67 7.60
N LEU A 78 -0.39 -12.33 7.08
CA LEU A 78 -0.50 -13.80 7.12
C LEU A 78 -0.33 -14.49 5.76
N GLY A 79 -0.57 -13.78 4.67
CA GLY A 79 -0.56 -14.38 3.34
C GLY A 79 -0.22 -13.36 2.27
N LEU A 80 0.34 -13.85 1.17
CA LEU A 80 0.55 -13.08 -0.05
C LEU A 80 0.13 -13.90 -1.28
N THR A 81 -0.30 -13.19 -2.33
CA THR A 81 -0.51 -13.77 -3.67
C THR A 81 -0.09 -12.77 -4.74
N PHE A 82 0.59 -13.22 -5.78
CA PHE A 82 0.95 -12.38 -6.92
C PHE A 82 -0.22 -12.22 -7.87
N SER A 83 -0.32 -11.04 -8.49
CA SER A 83 -1.43 -10.68 -9.37
C SER A 83 -1.14 -10.90 -10.86
N MET A 84 0.11 -11.20 -11.22
CA MET A 84 0.50 -11.43 -12.62
C MET A 84 -0.32 -12.57 -13.23
N HIS A 85 -0.71 -12.42 -14.50
CA HIS A 85 -1.59 -13.33 -15.24
C HIS A 85 -3.03 -13.45 -14.69
N SER A 86 -3.45 -12.60 -13.76
CA SER A 86 -4.85 -12.49 -13.37
C SER A 86 -5.67 -11.66 -14.37
N SER A 87 -7.00 -11.75 -14.27
CA SER A 87 -7.94 -10.92 -15.03
C SER A 87 -8.27 -9.59 -14.32
N LEU A 88 -7.41 -9.14 -13.40
CA LEU A 88 -7.63 -7.90 -12.65
C LEU A 88 -7.35 -6.66 -13.52
N PRO A 89 -7.88 -5.47 -13.14
CA PRO A 89 -7.59 -4.21 -13.82
C PRO A 89 -6.09 -3.94 -13.95
N ALA A 90 -5.70 -3.13 -14.95
CA ALA A 90 -4.30 -2.82 -15.25
C ALA A 90 -3.50 -2.26 -14.04
N ALA A 91 -4.17 -1.54 -13.14
CA ALA A 91 -3.56 -1.05 -11.90
C ALA A 91 -3.01 -2.16 -10.99
N TYR A 92 -3.54 -3.38 -11.11
CA TYR A 92 -3.15 -4.56 -10.36
C TYR A 92 -2.45 -5.61 -11.21
N ALA A 93 -1.92 -5.25 -12.39
CA ALA A 93 -1.34 -6.22 -13.33
C ALA A 93 -0.03 -6.85 -12.85
N ASN A 94 0.77 -6.13 -12.05
CA ASN A 94 2.04 -6.63 -11.54
C ASN A 94 2.29 -6.18 -10.09
N GLY A 95 2.02 -7.07 -9.15
CA GLY A 95 2.24 -6.84 -7.74
C GLY A 95 1.81 -8.01 -6.87
N ALA A 96 1.80 -7.77 -5.56
CA ALA A 96 1.39 -8.75 -4.57
C ALA A 96 0.23 -8.19 -3.72
N PHE A 97 -0.83 -8.99 -3.58
CA PHE A 97 -1.84 -8.77 -2.56
C PHE A 97 -1.39 -9.40 -1.25
N ILE A 98 -1.58 -8.71 -0.14
CA ILE A 98 -1.17 -9.13 1.19
C ILE A 98 -2.37 -9.03 2.14
N GLY A 99 -2.65 -10.12 2.84
CA GLY A 99 -3.67 -10.15 3.88
C GLY A 99 -3.10 -9.69 5.22
N GLU A 100 -3.59 -8.56 5.71
CA GLU A 100 -3.24 -7.98 7.02
C GLU A 100 -4.32 -8.35 8.05
N HIS A 101 -4.02 -9.31 8.92
CA HIS A 101 -4.98 -9.83 9.91
C HIS A 101 -5.29 -8.81 11.02
N GLY A 102 -4.34 -7.92 11.29
CA GLY A 102 -4.51 -6.76 12.15
C GLY A 102 -3.96 -6.91 13.56
N SER A 103 -3.65 -5.75 14.15
CA SER A 103 -3.02 -5.61 15.47
C SER A 103 -4.00 -5.98 16.59
N TRP A 104 -3.53 -6.72 17.59
CA TRP A 104 -4.35 -7.09 18.75
C TRP A 104 -4.14 -6.18 19.98
N ASN A 105 -2.97 -5.52 20.11
CA ASN A 105 -2.56 -4.81 21.34
C ASN A 105 -2.27 -3.32 21.12
N ARG A 106 -3.23 -2.56 20.57
CA ARG A 106 -3.09 -1.11 20.32
C ARG A 106 -4.39 -0.32 20.57
N ASP A 107 -4.25 0.96 20.92
CA ASP A 107 -5.39 1.88 21.08
C ASP A 107 -6.08 2.22 19.75
N SER A 108 -5.29 2.33 18.66
CA SER A 108 -5.78 2.43 17.29
C SER A 108 -5.43 1.15 16.55
N PHE A 109 -6.45 0.43 16.07
CA PHE A 109 -6.23 -0.80 15.29
C PHE A 109 -5.51 -0.47 13.98
N ASN A 110 -4.59 -1.34 13.60
CA ASN A 110 -3.86 -1.29 12.34
C ASN A 110 -4.00 -2.63 11.62
N GLY A 111 -3.94 -2.64 10.29
CA GLY A 111 -4.25 -3.82 9.48
C GLY A 111 -5.76 -4.01 9.30
N TYR A 112 -6.24 -5.26 9.43
CA TYR A 112 -7.62 -5.64 9.13
C TYR A 112 -8.04 -5.20 7.73
N LYS A 113 -7.23 -5.58 6.74
CA LYS A 113 -7.42 -5.22 5.34
C LYS A 113 -6.64 -6.14 4.40
N VAL A 114 -6.95 -6.03 3.11
CA VAL A 114 -6.10 -6.53 2.04
C VAL A 114 -5.43 -5.32 1.40
N VAL A 115 -4.10 -5.36 1.32
CA VAL A 115 -3.30 -4.34 0.63
C VAL A 115 -2.69 -4.90 -0.65
N TYR A 116 -2.37 -4.01 -1.59
CA TYR A 116 -1.63 -4.31 -2.81
C TYR A 116 -0.30 -3.58 -2.81
N VAL A 117 0.79 -4.29 -3.04
CA VAL A 117 2.14 -3.73 -3.23
C VAL A 117 2.50 -3.87 -4.71
N PRO A 118 2.71 -2.77 -5.46
CA PRO A 118 3.10 -2.85 -6.86
C PRO A 118 4.54 -3.38 -7.00
N PHE A 119 4.79 -4.10 -8.09
CA PHE A 119 6.10 -4.65 -8.42
C PHE A 119 6.57 -4.15 -9.79
N GLU A 120 7.87 -3.90 -9.90
CA GLU A 120 8.58 -3.63 -11.15
C GLU A 120 9.91 -4.37 -11.14
N ASN A 121 10.24 -5.06 -12.24
CA ASN A 121 11.47 -5.84 -12.39
C ASN A 121 11.68 -6.84 -11.23
N GLY A 122 10.61 -7.54 -10.86
CA GLY A 122 10.63 -8.50 -9.75
C GLY A 122 10.79 -7.93 -8.34
N LYS A 123 10.72 -6.59 -8.15
CA LYS A 123 10.87 -5.94 -6.84
C LYS A 123 9.70 -5.00 -6.50
N PRO A 124 9.36 -4.81 -5.21
CA PRO A 124 8.40 -3.80 -4.79
C PRO A 124 8.78 -2.39 -5.28
N SER A 125 7.84 -1.66 -5.89
CA SER A 125 8.11 -0.39 -6.59
C SER A 125 7.34 0.83 -6.06
N GLY A 126 6.53 0.67 -5.01
CA GLY A 126 5.69 1.76 -4.50
C GLY A 126 5.07 1.51 -3.14
N LYS A 127 4.23 2.45 -2.70
CA LYS A 127 3.49 2.33 -1.43
C LYS A 127 2.39 1.27 -1.54
N ALA A 128 2.16 0.56 -0.44
CA ALA A 128 1.02 -0.33 -0.30
C ALA A 128 -0.29 0.45 -0.46
N GLN A 129 -1.24 -0.14 -1.18
CA GLN A 129 -2.53 0.44 -1.51
C GLN A 129 -3.64 -0.38 -0.86
N ASP A 130 -4.61 0.27 -0.24
CA ASP A 130 -5.75 -0.42 0.37
C ASP A 130 -6.71 -0.93 -0.72
N VAL A 131 -7.06 -2.22 -0.67
CA VAL A 131 -7.91 -2.87 -1.68
C VAL A 131 -9.24 -3.31 -1.07
N VAL A 132 -9.18 -4.00 0.07
CA VAL A 132 -10.36 -4.44 0.82
C VAL A 132 -10.22 -3.96 2.25
N THR A 133 -11.15 -3.12 2.70
CA THR A 133 -11.17 -2.53 4.04
C THR A 133 -12.56 -2.70 4.66
N GLY A 134 -12.75 -2.19 5.89
CA GLY A 134 -14.06 -2.20 6.54
C GLY A 134 -14.35 -3.44 7.38
N PHE A 135 -13.39 -4.37 7.53
CA PHE A 135 -13.54 -5.58 8.36
C PHE A 135 -13.86 -5.29 9.84
N LEU A 136 -13.56 -4.10 10.33
CA LEU A 136 -13.83 -3.66 11.70
C LEU A 136 -15.18 -2.95 11.88
N GLN A 137 -15.94 -2.73 10.80
CA GLN A 137 -17.18 -1.97 10.88
C GLN A 137 -18.23 -2.73 11.72
N GLY A 138 -18.71 -2.09 12.79
CA GLY A 138 -19.69 -2.68 13.72
C GLY A 138 -19.08 -3.47 14.88
N ILE A 139 -17.76 -3.67 14.92
CA ILE A 139 -17.10 -4.28 16.08
C ILE A 139 -16.88 -3.22 17.16
N ARG A 140 -17.47 -3.45 18.33
CA ARG A 140 -17.22 -2.66 19.54
C ARG A 140 -16.02 -3.24 20.28
N ARG A 141 -15.06 -2.40 20.62
CA ARG A 141 -13.97 -2.73 21.55
C ARG A 141 -14.57 -3.15 22.89
N LYS A 142 -13.82 -3.93 23.68
CA LYS A 142 -14.18 -4.26 25.08
C LYS A 142 -14.34 -3.01 25.96
N ASP A 143 -13.75 -1.88 25.55
CA ASP A 143 -13.91 -0.55 26.18
C ASP A 143 -15.19 0.20 25.74
N GLY A 144 -16.02 -0.40 24.89
CA GLY A 144 -17.30 0.14 24.45
C GLY A 144 -17.26 1.08 23.24
N ARG A 145 -16.08 1.45 22.72
CA ARG A 145 -15.93 2.29 21.52
C ARG A 145 -15.95 1.47 20.23
N SER A 146 -16.55 2.03 19.17
CA SER A 146 -16.52 1.41 17.85
C SER A 146 -15.10 1.39 17.30
N ALA A 147 -14.68 0.27 16.73
CA ALA A 147 -13.45 0.21 15.96
C ALA A 147 -13.59 1.13 14.73
N SER A 148 -12.69 2.10 14.58
CA SER A 148 -12.69 3.01 13.43
C SER A 148 -12.16 2.26 12.20
N GLY A 149 -13.07 1.87 11.29
CA GLY A 149 -12.69 1.50 9.92
C GLY A 149 -12.63 2.77 9.08
N SER A 150 -11.52 3.02 8.39
CA SER A 150 -11.48 4.06 7.36
C SER A 150 -12.34 3.61 6.19
N THR A 151 -13.59 4.09 6.16
CA THR A 151 -14.42 4.01 4.97
C THR A 151 -13.78 4.88 3.90
N GLY A 152 -13.21 4.25 2.87
CA GLY A 152 -12.94 4.94 1.62
C GLY A 152 -14.28 5.39 1.04
N ARG A 153 -14.70 6.62 1.32
CA ARG A 153 -15.81 7.24 0.60
C ARG A 153 -15.28 7.68 -0.76
N GLU A 154 -15.94 7.19 -1.80
CA GLU A 154 -15.86 7.68 -3.17
C GLU A 154 -16.00 9.21 -3.21
N PRO A 155 -15.21 9.93 -4.02
CA PRO A 155 -15.66 11.20 -4.55
C PRO A 155 -16.70 10.91 -5.65
N CYS A 156 -17.96 10.81 -5.24
CA CYS A 156 -19.08 10.97 -6.15
C CYS A 156 -19.13 12.44 -6.56
N SER A 157 -18.55 12.77 -7.73
CA SER A 157 -19.00 13.82 -8.67
C SER A 157 -17.93 14.08 -9.74
N LEU A 158 -18.08 13.40 -10.89
CA LEU A 158 -17.77 14.04 -12.17
C LEU A 158 -19.09 14.57 -12.73
N PRO A 159 -19.10 15.81 -13.19
CA PRO A 159 -19.71 16.07 -14.48
C PRO A 159 -18.65 16.58 -15.46
N MET A 160 -18.40 15.78 -16.51
CA MET A 160 -17.87 16.26 -17.78
C MET A 160 -18.99 16.95 -18.56
N THR A 161 -18.83 18.21 -18.97
CA THR A 161 -19.09 18.79 -20.34
C THR A 161 -18.90 20.33 -20.35
N PRO A 162 -18.78 21.04 -21.50
CA PRO A 162 -17.56 21.16 -22.28
C PRO A 162 -17.16 22.64 -22.61
N ALA A 163 -16.01 22.79 -23.28
CA ALA A 163 -15.64 23.85 -24.22
C ALA A 163 -15.26 25.28 -23.74
N ILE A 164 -14.22 25.77 -24.42
CA ILE A 164 -13.48 27.04 -24.36
C ILE A 164 -14.36 28.23 -24.81
N PRO A 165 -14.10 29.47 -24.33
CA PRO A 165 -13.58 30.45 -25.28
C PRO A 165 -12.38 31.28 -24.77
N LEU A 166 -11.46 31.49 -25.72
CA LEU A 166 -10.34 32.42 -25.76
C LEU A 166 -10.61 33.79 -25.11
N ALA A 167 -9.66 34.26 -24.30
CA ALA A 167 -9.43 35.68 -24.08
C ALA A 167 -8.61 36.25 -25.25
N ARG A 168 -9.12 37.32 -25.88
CA ARG A 168 -8.43 38.11 -26.91
C ARG A 168 -7.42 39.07 -26.26
N GLY A 169 -6.21 39.11 -26.83
CA GLY A 169 -5.26 40.19 -26.67
C GLY A 169 -4.24 40.20 -27.81
N ALA A 170 -4.32 41.23 -28.65
CA ALA A 170 -3.36 41.68 -29.66
C ALA A 170 -3.49 41.22 -31.13
N VAL A 171 -3.30 42.23 -32.00
CA VAL A 171 -3.00 42.24 -33.45
C VAL A 171 -4.17 42.44 -34.43
N ARG A 172 -4.47 43.74 -34.63
CA ARG A 172 -4.55 44.53 -35.88
C ARG A 172 -5.08 43.91 -37.21
N ARG A 173 -6.02 44.70 -37.76
CA ARG A 173 -6.25 45.17 -39.15
C ARG A 173 -7.22 44.40 -40.07
N LYS A 174 -8.25 45.17 -40.44
CA LYS A 174 -8.94 45.32 -41.74
C LYS A 174 -10.04 44.32 -42.13
N ASP A 175 -11.22 44.93 -42.29
CA ASP A 175 -12.20 44.77 -43.37
C ASP A 175 -12.72 43.35 -43.65
N LEU A 176 -13.98 43.06 -43.27
CA LEU A 176 -15.06 42.86 -44.24
C LEU A 176 -16.45 42.70 -43.57
N ALA A 177 -17.35 43.56 -44.02
CA ALA A 177 -18.80 43.49 -44.18
C ALA A 177 -19.62 42.32 -43.59
N ALA A 178 -20.66 42.74 -42.85
CA ALA A 178 -22.09 42.44 -43.05
C ALA A 178 -22.58 40.98 -43.04
N ALA A 179 -23.46 40.67 -42.08
CA ALA A 179 -24.91 40.78 -42.24
C ALA A 179 -25.66 39.84 -41.28
N ASN A 180 -26.71 40.38 -40.62
CA ASN A 180 -28.05 39.80 -40.39
C ASN A 180 -28.18 38.36 -39.82
N ARG A 181 -29.14 38.01 -38.96
CA ARG A 181 -30.32 38.64 -38.34
C ARG A 181 -30.88 37.53 -37.42
N HIS A 182 -31.56 37.93 -36.33
CA HIS A 182 -32.64 37.22 -35.60
C HIS A 182 -32.36 35.78 -35.12
N GLY A 183 -32.43 35.45 -33.84
CA GLY A 183 -33.58 35.57 -32.93
C GLY A 183 -33.72 34.23 -32.16
N PRO A 184 -34.34 34.19 -30.97
CA PRO A 184 -33.93 33.29 -29.88
C PRO A 184 -34.82 32.05 -29.71
N GLY A 185 -34.31 31.02 -29.04
CA GLY A 185 -35.10 29.85 -28.64
C GLY A 185 -34.39 29.04 -27.55
N SER A 186 -34.98 29.04 -26.36
CA SER A 186 -34.57 28.37 -25.13
C SER A 186 -34.85 26.86 -25.16
N CYS A 187 -33.93 26.07 -24.60
CA CYS A 187 -34.11 24.98 -23.62
C CYS A 187 -32.73 24.43 -23.24
#